data_AF-A0A4Q4ZLN4-F1
#
_entry.id   AF-A0A4Q4ZLN4-F1
#
_cell.length_a   1.000
_cell.length_b   1.000
_cell.length_c   1.000
_cell.angle_alpha   90.00
_cell.angle_beta   90.00
_cell.angle_gamma   90.00
#
_symmetry.space_group_name_H-M   'P 1'
#
loop_
_entity.id
_entity.type
_entity.pdbx_description
1 polymer ?
#
loop_
_entity_poly.entity_id
_entity_poly.type
_entity_poly.pdbx_seq_one_letter_code
_entity_poly.pdbx_strand_id
1 'polypeptide(L)'
;MARPRPTSSTPRRRTCRSAAPTPRSSTAHGEHRPGHGRRRRQRRGHRRRGDGLLEEIHRRSPEARVLVVDYLAAVPEHACYPLVPVTEEDMVYLHATFLKLNAMVERAAAAGGVELVDTFTPTLGHDVCRDPTVRYAEVYGPSVNGPALGVPAHPNSAGAAAQFRAVLAHLDGG
;
A
#
# COMPACT_ATOMS: atom_id res chain seq x y z
N MET A 1 -47.34 13.39 -43.89
CA MET A 1 -46.55 12.23 -43.41
C MET A 1 -45.24 12.74 -42.82
N ALA A 2 -45.10 12.73 -41.48
CA ALA A 2 -43.90 13.20 -40.78
C ALA A 2 -43.01 12.00 -40.43
N ARG A 3 -41.71 12.10 -40.72
CA ARG A 3 -40.71 11.05 -40.39
C ARG A 3 -40.42 11.03 -38.88
N PRO A 4 -40.27 9.86 -38.24
CA PRO A 4 -39.92 9.78 -36.83
C PRO A 4 -38.43 10.09 -36.58
N ARG A 5 -38.13 10.71 -35.44
CA ARG A 5 -36.76 10.97 -34.96
C ARG A 5 -36.15 9.69 -34.34
N PRO A 6 -34.86 9.40 -34.56
CA PRO A 6 -34.21 8.26 -33.92
C PRO A 6 -33.86 8.60 -32.46
N THR A 7 -34.31 7.75 -31.53
CA THR A 7 -33.84 7.72 -30.14
C THR A 7 -32.62 6.80 -30.06
N SER A 8 -31.42 7.35 -29.89
CA SER A 8 -30.24 6.58 -29.52
C SER A 8 -29.71 7.07 -28.17
N SER A 9 -29.96 6.27 -27.14
CA SER A 9 -29.39 6.44 -25.81
C SER A 9 -28.07 5.68 -25.73
N THR A 10 -26.99 6.30 -26.19
CA THR A 10 -25.64 5.78 -25.94
C THR A 10 -25.24 6.11 -24.50
N PRO A 11 -24.81 5.13 -23.66
CA PRO A 11 -24.39 5.42 -22.30
C PRO A 11 -23.06 6.20 -22.32
N ARG A 12 -23.04 7.38 -21.69
CA ARG A 12 -21.81 8.16 -21.50
C ARG A 12 -20.86 7.40 -20.60
N ARG A 13 -19.81 6.80 -21.17
CA ARG A 13 -18.60 6.40 -20.42
C ARG A 13 -18.04 7.64 -19.72
N ARG A 14 -18.21 7.73 -18.40
CA ARG A 14 -17.47 8.71 -17.58
C ARG A 14 -16.05 8.19 -17.46
N THR A 15 -15.11 8.83 -18.15
CA THR A 15 -13.69 8.57 -17.95
C THR A 15 -13.28 9.19 -16.61
N CYS A 16 -12.68 8.40 -15.72
CA CYS A 16 -12.01 8.91 -14.53
C CYS A 16 -10.75 9.66 -14.96
N ARG A 17 -10.85 10.99 -15.14
CA ARG A 17 -9.69 11.86 -15.32
C ARG A 17 -9.12 12.18 -13.94
N SER A 18 -7.95 11.62 -13.62
CA SER A 18 -7.22 11.97 -12.41
C SER A 18 -6.73 13.42 -12.55
N ALA A 19 -7.18 14.31 -11.67
CA ALA A 19 -6.62 15.65 -11.54
C ALA A 19 -5.45 15.58 -10.56
N ALA A 20 -4.22 15.67 -11.07
CA ALA A 20 -3.04 15.75 -10.23
C ALA A 20 -3.01 17.09 -9.47
N PRO A 21 -2.77 17.12 -8.15
CA PRO A 21 -2.56 18.36 -7.42
C PRO A 21 -1.19 18.97 -7.78
N THR A 22 -1.14 20.30 -7.91
CA THR A 22 0.09 21.06 -8.13
C THR A 22 1.02 20.97 -6.91
N PRO A 23 2.34 20.71 -7.10
CA PRO A 23 3.25 20.61 -5.98
C PRO A 23 3.54 22.01 -5.41
N ARG A 24 3.11 22.25 -4.16
CA ARG A 24 3.67 23.35 -3.35
C ARG A 24 4.93 22.85 -2.67
N SER A 25 6.08 23.38 -3.08
CA SER A 25 7.34 23.19 -2.37
C SER A 25 7.31 23.98 -1.05
N SER A 26 7.35 23.29 0.09
CA SER A 26 7.71 23.91 1.36
C SER A 26 9.05 23.33 1.82
N THR A 27 10.13 24.09 1.61
CA THR A 27 11.42 23.87 2.26
C THR A 27 11.24 24.13 3.76
N ALA A 28 11.31 23.08 4.57
CA ALA A 28 11.32 23.18 6.02
C ALA A 28 12.59 22.52 6.56
N HIS A 29 13.69 23.28 6.58
CA HIS A 29 14.81 22.98 7.46
C HIS A 29 14.37 23.27 8.89
N GLY A 30 14.33 22.24 9.74
CA GLY A 30 13.96 22.38 11.14
C GLY A 30 14.65 21.33 11.99
N GLU A 31 15.47 21.79 12.94
CA GLU A 31 16.26 21.02 13.89
C GLU A 31 15.43 19.98 14.68
N HIS A 32 16.06 18.85 14.98
CA HIS A 32 15.45 17.71 15.66
C HIS A 32 15.36 17.95 17.18
N ARG A 33 14.15 18.30 17.65
CA ARG A 33 13.77 18.25 19.08
C ARG A 33 12.93 17.01 19.38
N PRO A 34 13.04 16.39 20.57
CA PRO A 34 12.42 15.10 20.88
C PRO A 34 10.89 15.14 20.68
N GLY A 35 10.42 14.26 19.79
CA GLY A 35 9.23 14.47 18.97
C GLY A 35 7.95 13.73 19.40
N HIS A 36 7.69 13.55 20.70
CA HIS A 36 6.49 12.80 21.15
C HIS A 36 5.18 13.46 20.69
N GLY A 37 5.08 14.80 20.73
CA GLY A 37 3.90 15.54 20.27
C GLY A 37 3.70 15.54 18.75
N ARG A 38 4.79 15.65 17.97
CA ARG A 38 4.74 15.61 16.50
C ARG A 38 4.31 14.25 15.98
N ARG A 39 4.85 13.17 16.56
CA ARG A 39 4.48 11.78 16.21
C ARG A 39 3.00 11.48 16.49
N ARG A 40 2.44 11.97 17.60
CA ARG A 40 0.99 11.82 17.91
C ARG A 40 0.12 12.58 16.90
N ARG A 41 0.50 13.80 16.52
CA ARG A 41 -0.22 14.59 15.50
C ARG A 41 -0.17 13.94 14.11
N GLN A 42 1.00 13.43 13.70
CA GLN A 42 1.16 12.69 12.45
C GLN A 42 0.29 11.43 12.44
N ARG A 43 0.33 10.61 13.50
CA ARG A 43 -0.53 9.41 13.63
C ARG A 43 -2.01 9.73 13.50
N ARG A 44 -2.50 10.78 14.18
CA ARG A 44 -3.89 11.25 14.04
C ARG A 44 -4.18 11.74 12.61
N GLY A 45 -3.21 12.41 11.99
CA GLY A 45 -3.30 12.85 10.60
C GLY A 45 -3.42 11.69 9.61
N HIS A 46 -2.63 10.62 9.76
CA HIS A 46 -2.71 9.45 8.89
C HIS A 46 -4.06 8.73 9.00
N ARG A 47 -4.57 8.53 10.22
CA ARG A 47 -5.91 7.95 10.45
C ARG A 47 -7.00 8.75 9.73
N ARG A 48 -7.05 10.08 9.98
CA ARG A 48 -8.04 10.97 9.34
C ARG A 48 -7.96 10.97 7.81
N ARG A 49 -6.77 10.82 7.23
CA ARG A 49 -6.59 10.75 5.77
C ARG A 49 -7.11 9.43 5.20
N GLY A 50 -6.93 8.32 5.91
CA GLY A 50 -7.46 7.02 5.51
C GLY A 50 -8.99 7.01 5.52
N ASP A 51 -9.58 7.43 6.63
CA ASP A 51 -11.05 7.47 6.80
C ASP A 51 -11.68 8.37 5.71
N GLY A 52 -11.16 9.59 5.55
CA GLY A 52 -11.65 10.53 4.53
C GLY A 52 -11.43 10.06 3.08
N LEU A 53 -10.46 9.19 2.81
CA LEU A 53 -10.27 8.59 1.48
C LEU A 53 -11.40 7.59 1.19
N LEU A 54 -11.72 6.71 2.13
CA LEU A 54 -12.75 5.68 1.95
C LEU A 54 -14.14 6.31 1.83
N GLU A 55 -14.44 7.32 2.66
CA GLU A 55 -15.67 8.12 2.55
C GLU A 55 -15.82 8.74 1.15
N GLU A 56 -14.73 9.30 0.60
CA GLU A 56 -14.73 9.94 -0.71
C GLU A 56 -14.90 8.93 -1.86
N ILE A 57 -14.33 7.73 -1.74
CA ILE A 57 -14.56 6.64 -2.68
C ILE A 57 -16.04 6.29 -2.71
N HIS A 58 -16.64 6.06 -1.54
CA HIS A 58 -18.06 5.68 -1.45
C HIS A 58 -18.98 6.79 -1.97
N ARG A 59 -18.68 8.05 -1.66
CA ARG A 59 -19.41 9.22 -2.19
C ARG A 59 -19.38 9.30 -3.72
N ARG A 60 -18.25 8.96 -4.35
CA ARG A 60 -18.09 8.99 -5.82
C ARG A 60 -18.60 7.73 -6.51
N SER A 61 -18.64 6.61 -5.81
CA SER A 61 -19.01 5.31 -6.37
C SER A 61 -19.79 4.50 -5.31
N PRO A 62 -21.07 4.84 -5.10
CA PRO A 62 -21.87 4.25 -4.02
C PRO A 62 -22.04 2.72 -4.12
N GLU A 63 -22.05 2.20 -5.35
CA GLU A 63 -22.21 0.78 -5.65
C GLU A 63 -20.87 0.02 -5.73
N ALA A 64 -19.72 0.68 -5.46
CA ALA A 64 -18.42 0.03 -5.58
C ALA A 64 -18.17 -0.93 -4.42
N ARG A 65 -17.77 -2.15 -4.75
CA ARG A 65 -17.05 -3.05 -3.83
C ARG A 65 -15.62 -2.52 -3.67
N VAL A 66 -15.22 -2.19 -2.45
CA VAL A 66 -13.91 -1.59 -2.17
C VAL A 66 -13.05 -2.56 -1.38
N LEU A 67 -11.86 -2.84 -1.93
CA LEU A 67 -10.86 -3.70 -1.32
C LEU A 67 -9.64 -2.85 -0.96
N VAL A 68 -9.21 -2.93 0.29
CA VAL A 68 -7.96 -2.35 0.78
C VAL A 68 -6.94 -3.48 0.91
N VAL A 69 -5.83 -3.36 0.19
CA VAL A 69 -4.73 -4.33 0.23
C VAL A 69 -3.73 -3.85 1.27
N ASP A 70 -3.35 -4.71 2.22
CA ASP A 70 -2.30 -4.40 3.19
C ASP A 70 -0.89 -4.56 2.61
N TYR A 71 0.15 -4.42 3.45
CA TYR A 71 1.52 -4.65 3.02
C TYR A 71 1.94 -6.10 3.27
N LEU A 72 2.67 -6.69 2.32
CA LEU A 72 3.32 -7.99 2.49
C LEU A 72 4.40 -7.97 3.59
N ALA A 73 4.79 -9.11 4.14
CA ALA A 73 5.76 -9.25 5.23
C ALA A 73 7.22 -9.01 4.79
N ALA A 74 7.52 -7.81 4.29
CA ALA A 74 8.82 -7.47 3.70
C ALA A 74 9.92 -7.20 4.75
N VAL A 75 9.56 -6.75 5.95
CA VAL A 75 10.51 -6.29 6.98
C VAL A 75 10.72 -7.40 8.03
N PRO A 76 11.93 -7.97 8.15
CA PRO A 76 12.22 -9.07 9.08
C PRO A 76 12.34 -8.59 10.53
N GLU A 77 12.25 -9.53 11.47
CA GLU A 77 12.44 -9.27 12.91
C GLU A 77 13.89 -8.92 13.27
N HIS A 78 14.86 -9.46 12.52
CA HIS A 78 16.30 -9.31 12.76
C HIS A 78 17.01 -8.78 11.52
N ALA A 79 18.13 -8.09 11.70
CA ALA A 79 18.95 -7.58 10.61
C ALA A 79 19.76 -8.70 9.92
N CYS A 80 20.12 -8.45 8.66
CA CYS A 80 20.98 -9.33 7.85
C CYS A 80 22.12 -8.54 7.20
N TYR A 81 22.84 -7.76 8.02
CA TYR A 81 24.03 -7.06 7.55
C TYR A 81 25.05 -8.07 6.96
N PRO A 82 25.72 -7.78 5.83
CA PRO A 82 25.69 -6.53 5.06
C PRO A 82 24.66 -6.50 3.92
N LEU A 83 23.83 -7.56 3.73
CA LEU A 83 22.86 -7.62 2.63
C LEU A 83 21.88 -6.45 2.66
N VAL A 84 21.31 -6.20 3.84
CA VAL A 84 20.55 -4.98 4.13
C VAL A 84 21.37 -4.17 5.13
N PRO A 85 21.96 -3.02 4.73
CA PRO A 85 22.88 -2.27 5.57
C PRO A 85 22.13 -1.41 6.60
N VAL A 86 21.37 -2.07 7.47
CA VAL A 86 20.59 -1.51 8.57
C VAL A 86 21.07 -2.18 9.86
N THR A 87 21.16 -1.41 10.95
CA THR A 87 21.57 -1.96 12.26
C THR A 87 20.49 -2.88 12.84
N GLU A 88 20.86 -3.76 13.77
CA GLU A 88 19.88 -4.62 14.46
C GLU A 88 18.81 -3.79 15.18
N GLU A 89 19.21 -2.73 15.91
CA GLU A 89 18.29 -1.85 16.64
C GLU A 89 17.31 -1.16 15.68
N ASP A 90 17.80 -0.64 14.55
CA ASP A 90 16.96 -0.02 13.55
C ASP A 90 16.02 -1.03 12.88
N MET A 91 16.47 -2.26 12.62
CA MET A 91 15.63 -3.29 12.00
C MET A 91 14.48 -3.69 12.93
N VAL A 92 14.76 -3.90 14.23
CA VAL A 92 13.72 -4.18 15.24
C VAL A 92 12.70 -3.03 15.30
N TYR A 93 13.16 -1.78 15.27
CA TYR A 93 12.28 -0.62 15.22
C TYR A 93 11.44 -0.57 13.94
N LEU A 94 12.04 -0.85 12.78
CA LEU A 94 11.37 -0.87 11.48
C LEU A 94 10.31 -1.97 11.44
N HIS A 95 10.64 -3.18 11.86
CA HIS A 95 9.71 -4.30 11.94
C HIS A 95 8.49 -3.96 12.81
N ALA A 96 8.72 -3.49 14.04
CA ALA A 96 7.63 -3.09 14.94
C ALA A 96 6.81 -1.91 14.39
N THR A 97 7.42 -1.03 13.58
CA THR A 97 6.72 0.07 12.92
C THR A 97 5.88 -0.42 11.75
N PHE A 98 6.38 -1.40 10.99
CA PHE A 98 5.71 -2.01 9.86
C PHE A 98 4.47 -2.81 10.30
N LEU A 99 4.56 -3.57 11.40
CA LEU A 99 3.38 -4.20 12.00
C LEU A 99 2.31 -3.19 12.41
N LYS A 100 2.73 -2.05 12.99
CA LYS A 100 1.81 -0.95 13.36
C LYS A 100 1.15 -0.30 12.14
N LEU A 101 1.83 -0.29 10.99
CA LEU A 101 1.30 0.20 9.73
C LEU A 101 0.20 -0.74 9.20
N ASN A 102 0.46 -2.04 9.11
CA ASN A 102 -0.57 -3.01 8.68
C ASN A 102 -1.80 -2.99 9.60
N ALA A 103 -1.60 -3.01 10.91
CA ALA A 103 -2.71 -2.88 11.86
C ALA A 103 -3.46 -1.54 11.73
N MET A 104 -2.82 -0.49 11.20
CA MET A 104 -3.52 0.78 10.90
C MET A 104 -4.37 0.65 9.65
N VAL A 105 -3.89 -0.01 8.60
CA VAL A 105 -4.63 -0.26 7.37
C VAL A 105 -5.88 -1.11 7.67
N GLU A 106 -5.72 -2.21 8.41
CA GLU A 106 -6.82 -3.06 8.87
C GLU A 106 -7.89 -2.27 9.62
N ARG A 107 -7.50 -1.45 10.62
CA ARG A 107 -8.45 -0.61 11.36
C ARG A 107 -9.16 0.41 10.47
N ALA A 108 -8.47 0.98 9.48
CA ALA A 108 -9.07 1.93 8.56
C ALA A 108 -10.08 1.23 7.64
N ALA A 109 -9.77 0.03 7.16
CA ALA A 109 -10.70 -0.79 6.37
C ALA A 109 -11.97 -1.10 7.17
N ALA A 110 -11.81 -1.58 8.42
CA ALA A 110 -12.93 -1.86 9.32
C ALA A 110 -13.77 -0.61 9.62
N ALA A 111 -13.14 0.53 9.91
CA ALA A 111 -13.84 1.78 10.18
C ALA A 111 -14.59 2.33 8.95
N GLY A 112 -14.05 2.12 7.75
CA GLY A 112 -14.68 2.51 6.49
C GLY A 112 -15.71 1.52 5.96
N GLY A 113 -15.93 0.38 6.62
CA GLY A 113 -16.85 -0.66 6.16
C GLY A 113 -16.45 -1.29 4.82
N VAL A 114 -15.15 -1.36 4.54
CA VAL A 114 -14.59 -1.94 3.31
C VAL A 114 -13.81 -3.22 3.60
N GLU A 115 -13.57 -4.03 2.58
CA GLU A 115 -12.90 -5.31 2.73
C GLU A 115 -11.38 -5.14 2.82
N LEU A 116 -10.74 -5.89 3.72
CA LEU A 116 -9.28 -6.00 3.79
C LEU A 116 -8.84 -7.26 3.03
N VAL A 117 -7.84 -7.12 2.15
CA VAL A 117 -7.11 -8.25 1.55
C VAL A 117 -5.80 -8.42 2.30
N ASP A 118 -5.66 -9.54 2.99
CA ASP A 118 -4.45 -9.93 3.70
C ASP A 118 -3.39 -10.47 2.73
N THR A 119 -2.34 -9.69 2.55
CA THR A 119 -1.12 -10.08 1.83
C THR A 119 0.06 -10.32 2.78
N PHE A 120 -0.07 -9.97 4.05
CA PHE A 120 0.97 -10.12 5.05
C PHE A 120 1.17 -11.58 5.46
N THR A 121 0.11 -12.25 5.94
CA THR A 121 0.18 -13.63 6.42
C THR A 121 0.73 -14.60 5.39
N PRO A 122 0.26 -14.63 4.12
CA PRO A 122 0.77 -15.58 3.13
C PRO A 122 2.20 -15.30 2.66
N THR A 123 2.81 -14.18 3.07
CA THR A 123 4.17 -13.79 2.66
C THR A 123 5.19 -13.83 3.80
N LEU A 124 4.78 -14.30 4.99
CA LEU A 124 5.70 -14.59 6.09
C LEU A 124 6.81 -15.55 5.64
N GLY A 125 8.05 -15.25 6.04
CA GLY A 125 9.23 -16.02 5.64
C GLY A 125 9.82 -15.64 4.27
N HIS A 126 9.28 -14.62 3.59
CA HIS A 126 9.76 -14.11 2.30
C HIS A 126 10.28 -12.65 2.39
N ASP A 127 10.77 -12.25 3.55
CA ASP A 127 11.30 -10.91 3.83
C ASP A 127 12.59 -10.58 3.04
N VAL A 128 13.05 -9.32 3.13
CA VAL A 128 14.24 -8.82 2.41
C VAL A 128 15.55 -9.52 2.78
N CYS A 129 15.62 -10.21 3.91
CA CYS A 129 16.81 -10.91 4.38
C CYS A 129 16.94 -12.34 3.85
N ARG A 130 15.95 -12.81 3.08
CA ARG A 130 16.02 -14.13 2.44
C ARG A 130 16.86 -14.10 1.18
N ASP A 131 17.33 -15.28 0.78
CA ASP A 131 18.04 -15.47 -0.48
C ASP A 131 17.22 -14.95 -1.67
N PRO A 132 17.90 -14.53 -2.76
CA PRO A 132 17.26 -14.06 -4.00
C PRO A 132 16.06 -14.87 -4.48
N THR A 133 16.15 -16.20 -4.42
CA THR A 133 15.14 -17.16 -4.89
C THR A 133 13.96 -17.33 -3.93
N VAL A 134 14.08 -16.84 -2.69
CA VAL A 134 13.08 -16.98 -1.64
C VAL A 134 12.39 -15.65 -1.34
N ARG A 135 13.15 -14.54 -1.29
CA ARG A 135 12.59 -13.22 -0.92
C ARG A 135 11.54 -12.74 -1.91
N TYR A 136 10.51 -12.07 -1.40
CA TYR A 136 9.44 -11.43 -2.18
C TYR A 136 9.61 -9.91 -2.28
N ALA A 137 10.63 -9.36 -1.62
CA ALA A 137 10.96 -7.96 -1.66
C ALA A 137 12.36 -7.71 -2.24
N GLU A 138 12.55 -6.54 -2.82
CA GLU A 138 13.82 -6.09 -3.36
C GLU A 138 14.76 -5.54 -2.27
N VAL A 139 16.06 -5.61 -2.54
CA VAL A 139 17.12 -4.91 -1.79
C VAL A 139 17.71 -3.80 -2.65
N TYR A 140 18.68 -3.05 -2.10
CA TYR A 140 19.39 -2.02 -2.85
C TYR A 140 20.17 -2.60 -4.04
N GLY A 141 20.11 -1.91 -5.18
CA GLY A 141 20.88 -2.23 -6.39
C GLY A 141 20.03 -2.85 -7.49
N PRO A 142 20.65 -3.42 -8.54
CA PRO A 142 19.93 -4.16 -9.57
C PRO A 142 19.12 -5.31 -8.95
N SER A 143 17.88 -5.46 -9.37
CA SER A 143 17.10 -6.63 -9.01
C SER A 143 17.78 -7.88 -9.58
N VAL A 144 17.86 -8.90 -8.75
CA VAL A 144 18.30 -10.26 -9.14
C VAL A 144 17.13 -11.11 -9.64
N ASN A 145 15.91 -10.56 -9.59
CA ASN A 145 14.64 -11.24 -9.91
C ASN A 145 13.95 -10.66 -11.16
N GLY A 146 14.59 -9.71 -11.86
CA GLY A 146 14.09 -9.14 -13.11
C GLY A 146 14.94 -7.95 -13.60
N PRO A 147 14.68 -7.45 -14.82
CA PRO A 147 15.42 -6.32 -15.41
C PRO A 147 14.94 -4.98 -14.83
N ALA A 148 15.04 -4.82 -13.51
CA ALA A 148 14.59 -3.64 -12.79
C ALA A 148 15.64 -3.16 -11.79
N LEU A 149 15.57 -1.89 -11.41
CA LEU A 149 16.28 -1.40 -10.22
C LEU A 149 15.46 -1.77 -8.99
N GLY A 150 16.08 -2.48 -8.06
CA GLY A 150 15.47 -2.81 -6.77
C GLY A 150 15.23 -1.54 -5.98
N VAL A 151 13.95 -1.30 -5.64
CA VAL A 151 13.59 -0.30 -4.64
C VAL A 151 13.45 -1.04 -3.31
N PRO A 152 14.29 -0.74 -2.32
CA PRO A 152 14.35 -1.50 -1.07
C PRO A 152 12.96 -1.72 -0.46
N ALA A 153 12.72 -2.94 0.00
CA ALA A 153 11.48 -3.40 0.63
C ALA A 153 10.20 -3.30 -0.25
N HIS A 154 10.32 -2.94 -1.53
CA HIS A 154 9.19 -3.04 -2.46
C HIS A 154 9.09 -4.48 -3.00
N PRO A 155 7.87 -4.97 -3.32
CA PRO A 155 7.70 -6.30 -3.88
C PRO A 155 8.50 -6.46 -5.18
N ASN A 156 9.17 -7.60 -5.32
CA ASN A 156 9.69 -8.08 -6.59
C ASN A 156 8.57 -8.80 -7.39
N SER A 157 8.92 -9.43 -8.51
CA SER A 157 7.94 -10.16 -9.34
C SER A 157 7.20 -11.26 -8.58
N ALA A 158 7.88 -12.02 -7.73
CA ALA A 158 7.26 -13.06 -6.90
C ALA A 158 6.36 -12.46 -5.81
N GLY A 159 6.78 -11.37 -5.17
CA GLY A 159 5.98 -10.63 -4.19
C GLY A 159 4.72 -10.03 -4.80
N ALA A 160 4.83 -9.37 -5.96
CA ALA A 160 3.68 -8.85 -6.69
C ALA A 160 2.71 -9.97 -7.09
N ALA A 161 3.22 -11.12 -7.53
CA ALA A 161 2.40 -12.28 -7.84
C ALA A 161 1.69 -12.85 -6.59
N ALA A 162 2.34 -12.84 -5.43
CA ALA A 162 1.72 -13.26 -4.18
C ALA A 162 0.58 -12.33 -3.75
N GLN A 163 0.79 -11.01 -3.80
CA GLN A 163 -0.27 -10.03 -3.55
C GLN A 163 -1.44 -10.18 -4.52
N PHE A 164 -1.14 -10.39 -5.82
CA PHE A 164 -2.16 -10.61 -6.83
C PHE A 164 -2.98 -11.88 -6.57
N ARG A 165 -2.34 -12.99 -6.17
CA ARG A 165 -3.05 -14.22 -5.79
C ARG A 165 -3.97 -14.02 -4.60
N ALA A 166 -3.54 -13.27 -3.58
CA ALA A 166 -4.38 -12.95 -2.43
C ALA A 166 -5.61 -12.13 -2.85
N VAL A 167 -5.43 -11.13 -3.72
CA VAL A 167 -6.55 -10.35 -4.26
C VAL A 167 -7.50 -11.22 -5.07
N LEU A 168 -6.99 -12.09 -5.95
CA LEU A 168 -7.85 -12.99 -6.74
C LEU A 168 -8.65 -13.95 -5.86
N ALA A 169 -8.01 -14.60 -4.89
CA ALA A 169 -8.70 -15.48 -3.96
C ALA A 169 -9.83 -14.76 -3.20
N HIS A 170 -9.60 -13.51 -2.82
CA HIS A 170 -10.61 -12.66 -2.18
C HIS A 170 -11.77 -12.28 -3.11
N LEU A 171 -11.51 -12.14 -4.41
CA LEU A 171 -12.54 -11.87 -5.41
C LEU A 171 -13.40 -13.09 -5.73
N ASP A 172 -12.78 -14.28 -5.76
CA ASP A 172 -13.42 -15.56 -6.12
C ASP A 172 -14.23 -16.18 -4.97
N GLY A 173 -14.28 -15.52 -3.81
CA GLY A 173 -15.29 -15.79 -2.78
C GLY A 173 -14.81 -16.42 -1.49
N GLY A 174 -13.53 -16.29 -1.11
CA GLY A 174 -13.01 -16.48 0.25
C GLY A 174 -13.41 -17.77 0.97
#